data_AF-A0AAV5FX42-F1
#
_entry.id   AF-A0AAV5FX42-F1
#
_cell.length_a   1.000
_cell.length_b   1.000
_cell.length_c   1.000
_cell.angle_alpha   90.00
_cell.angle_beta   90.00
_cell.angle_gamma   90.00
#
_symmetry.space_group_name_H-M   'P 1'
#
loop_
_entity.id
_entity.type
_entity.pdbx_description
1 polymer ?
#
loop_
_entity_poly.entity_id
_entity_poly.type
_entity_poly.pdbx_seq_one_letter_code
_entity_poly.pdbx_strand_id
1 'polypeptide(L)'
;MVLTRTVRMLEENINEQSWITGVIDSRLNGQFNSLQARTMIKVAVSCVQEDRGSRPNMENIVQVLLSVDEDSSIMQQYSTS
;
A
#
# COMPACT_ATOMS: atom_id res chain seq x y z
N MET A 1 12.53 -15.18 12.73
CA MET A 1 12.80 -13.91 12.01
C MET A 1 11.65 -12.95 12.32
N VAL A 2 11.91 -11.74 12.82
CA VAL A 2 10.85 -10.81 13.30
C VAL A 2 9.98 -10.28 12.16
N LEU A 3 10.55 -10.17 10.94
CA LEU A 3 9.85 -9.65 9.76
C LEU A 3 8.68 -10.53 9.29
N THR A 4 8.81 -11.86 9.35
CA THR A 4 7.77 -12.78 8.82
C THR A 4 6.44 -12.64 9.56
N ARG A 5 6.47 -12.35 10.87
CA ARG A 5 5.25 -12.18 11.67
C ARG A 5 4.50 -10.88 11.33
N THR A 6 5.23 -9.78 11.14
CA THR A 6 4.63 -8.49 10.80
C THR A 6 4.09 -8.50 9.38
N VAL A 7 4.83 -9.07 8.42
CA VAL A 7 4.39 -9.23 7.02
C VAL A 7 3.09 -10.04 6.96
N ARG A 8 3.02 -11.19 7.64
CA ARG A 8 1.80 -12.01 7.68
C ARG A 8 0.60 -11.28 8.30
N MET A 9 0.82 -10.54 9.39
CA MET A 9 -0.23 -9.71 9.98
C MET A 9 -0.74 -8.64 9.01
N LEU A 10 0.15 -8.02 8.22
CA LEU A 10 -0.24 -7.00 7.24
C LEU A 10 -1.01 -7.61 6.07
N GLU A 11 -0.65 -8.82 5.61
CA GLU A 11 -1.38 -9.54 4.56
C GLU A 11 -2.81 -9.90 4.97
N GLU A 12 -2.97 -10.45 6.18
CA GLU A 12 -4.27 -10.89 6.70
C GLU A 12 -5.23 -9.69 6.89
N ASN A 13 -4.70 -8.51 7.21
CA ASN A 13 -5.50 -7.33 7.50
C ASN A 13 -5.68 -6.39 6.30
N ILE A 14 -5.00 -6.61 5.16
CA ILE A 14 -4.92 -5.67 4.02
C ILE A 14 -6.28 -5.22 3.45
N ASN A 15 -7.35 -5.96 3.73
CA ASN A 15 -8.72 -5.67 3.31
C ASN A 15 -9.55 -4.87 4.31
N GLU A 16 -9.13 -4.79 5.58
CA GLU A 16 -9.77 -3.92 6.54
C GLU A 16 -9.32 -2.47 6.28
N GLN A 17 -10.17 -1.46 6.47
CA GLN A 17 -9.74 -0.06 6.32
C GLN A 17 -9.14 0.49 7.62
N SER A 18 -9.52 -0.11 8.75
CA SER A 18 -9.16 0.30 10.12
C SER A 18 -7.68 0.16 10.45
N TRP A 19 -6.98 -0.82 9.88
CA TRP A 19 -5.57 -1.08 10.22
C TRP A 19 -4.60 -0.11 9.52
N ILE A 20 -4.99 0.51 8.40
CA ILE A 20 -4.11 1.39 7.62
C ILE A 20 -3.58 2.52 8.51
N THR A 21 -4.44 3.11 9.35
CA THR A 21 -4.06 4.20 10.27
C THR A 21 -3.07 3.75 11.36
N GLY A 22 -3.00 2.46 11.68
CA GLY A 22 -2.04 1.91 12.62
C GLY A 22 -0.63 1.72 12.06
N VAL A 23 -0.47 1.79 10.73
CA VAL A 23 0.81 1.55 10.04
C VAL A 23 1.33 2.84 9.38
N ILE A 24 0.44 3.76 9.03
CA ILE A 24 0.80 5.04 8.41
C ILE A 24 1.49 5.96 9.42
N ASP A 25 2.50 6.70 8.97
CA ASP A 25 3.25 7.65 9.79
C ASP A 25 2.29 8.72 10.37
N SER A 26 2.21 8.78 11.69
CA SER A 26 1.37 9.73 12.43
C SER A 26 1.68 11.19 12.09
N ARG A 27 2.90 11.49 11.64
CA ARG A 27 3.32 12.83 11.22
C ARG A 27 2.62 13.31 9.96
N LEU A 28 2.02 12.41 9.18
CA LEU A 28 1.14 12.79 8.07
C LEU A 28 -0.18 13.39 8.56
N ASN A 29 -0.53 13.22 9.85
CA ASN A 29 -1.69 13.85 10.47
C ASN A 29 -3.01 13.64 9.67
N GLY A 30 -3.21 12.42 9.18
CA GLY A 30 -4.36 12.07 8.34
C GLY A 30 -4.33 12.61 6.90
N GLN A 31 -3.29 13.37 6.52
CA GLN A 31 -3.11 13.93 5.19
C GLN A 31 -2.45 12.90 4.26
N PHE A 32 -3.22 11.88 3.89
CA PHE A 32 -2.81 10.90 2.91
C PHE A 32 -4.02 10.39 2.13
N ASN A 33 -3.78 9.97 0.89
CA ASN A 33 -4.81 9.29 0.12
C ASN A 33 -4.89 7.82 0.59
N SER A 34 -6.07 7.40 1.06
CA SER A 34 -6.28 6.03 1.57
C SER A 34 -6.04 4.93 0.53
N LEU A 35 -6.36 5.19 -0.74
CA LEU A 35 -6.13 4.26 -1.86
C LEU A 35 -4.63 4.12 -2.12
N GLN A 36 -3.90 5.23 -2.22
CA GLN A 36 -2.45 5.22 -2.40
C GLN A 36 -1.73 4.55 -1.22
N ALA A 37 -2.13 4.88 0.01
CA ALA A 37 -1.58 4.28 1.23
C ALA A 37 -1.75 2.75 1.24
N ARG A 38 -2.96 2.25 0.94
CA ARG A 38 -3.23 0.81 0.88
C ARG A 38 -2.38 0.11 -0.19
N THR A 39 -2.25 0.72 -1.37
CA THR A 39 -1.43 0.19 -2.46
C THR A 39 0.05 0.18 -2.08
N MET A 40 0.55 1.24 -1.45
CA MET A 40 1.93 1.31 -0.99
C MET A 40 2.25 0.21 0.02
N ILE A 41 1.34 -0.08 0.96
CA ILE A 41 1.57 -1.17 1.92
C ILE A 41 1.55 -2.53 1.22
N LYS A 42 0.64 -2.76 0.27
CA LYS A 42 0.64 -3.99 -0.54
C LYS A 42 1.97 -4.20 -1.27
N VAL A 43 2.48 -3.14 -1.93
CA VAL A 43 3.78 -3.18 -2.61
C VAL A 43 4.90 -3.49 -1.61
N ALA A 44 4.94 -2.79 -0.48
CA ALA A 44 5.96 -2.99 0.55
C ALA A 44 5.97 -4.44 1.08
N VAL A 45 4.80 -4.99 1.39
CA VAL A 45 4.61 -6.39 1.84
C VAL A 45 5.09 -7.38 0.77
N SER A 46 4.72 -7.19 -0.49
CA SER A 46 5.17 -8.05 -1.59
C SER A 46 6.69 -8.01 -1.80
N CYS A 47 7.34 -6.86 -1.58
CA CYS A 47 8.80 -6.72 -1.72
C CYS A 47 9.60 -7.49 -0.67
N VAL A 48 9.02 -7.74 0.51
CA VAL A 48 9.70 -8.37 1.66
C VAL A 48 9.27 -9.81 1.90
N GLN A 49 8.58 -10.43 0.93
CA GLN A 49 8.18 -11.83 0.99
C GLN A 49 9.38 -12.75 1.26
N GLU A 50 9.14 -13.77 2.08
CA GLU A 50 10.19 -14.74 2.43
C GLU A 50 10.67 -15.48 1.16
N ASP A 51 9.71 -15.96 0.37
CA ASP A 51 9.99 -16.49 -0.95
C ASP A 51 10.43 -15.38 -1.91
N ARG A 52 11.57 -15.59 -2.56
CA ARG A 52 12.13 -14.66 -3.55
C ARG A 52 11.32 -14.64 -4.83
N GLY A 53 10.72 -15.77 -5.23
CA GLY A 53 9.91 -15.86 -6.44
C GLY A 53 8.62 -15.06 -6.36
N SER A 54 8.11 -14.87 -5.14
CA SER A 54 6.93 -14.07 -4.84
C SER A 54 7.18 -12.55 -4.83
N ARG A 55 8.44 -12.10 -4.86
CA ARG A 55 8.78 -10.67 -4.85
C ARG A 55 8.61 -10.08 -6.25
N PRO A 56 7.96 -8.91 -6.38
CA PRO A 56 7.80 -8.27 -7.68
C PRO A 56 9.14 -7.73 -8.18
N ASN A 57 9.29 -7.67 -9.50
CA ASN A 57 10.36 -6.91 -10.12
C ASN A 57 10.03 -5.41 -10.11
N MET A 58 11.04 -4.57 -10.41
CA MET A 58 10.87 -3.11 -10.40
C MET A 58 9.89 -2.60 -11.45
N GLU A 59 9.73 -3.29 -12.58
CA GLU A 59 8.76 -2.92 -13.61
C GLU A 59 7.33 -3.04 -13.07
N ASN A 60 7.00 -4.17 -12.44
CA ASN A 60 5.69 -4.38 -11.83
C ASN A 60 5.43 -3.39 -10.67
N ILE A 61 6.46 -3.09 -9.87
CA ILE A 61 6.34 -2.10 -8.79
C ILE A 61 5.97 -0.73 -9.36
N VAL A 62 6.69 -0.27 -10.39
CA VAL A 62 6.45 1.04 -11.00
C VAL A 62 5.07 1.10 -11.66
N GLN A 63 4.66 0.05 -12.37
CA GLN A 63 3.32 -0.03 -12.97
C GLN A 63 2.23 0.16 -11.91
N VAL A 64 2.30 -0.56 -10.79
CA VAL A 64 1.30 -0.45 -9.71
C VAL A 64 1.29 0.94 -9.08
N LEU A 65 2.46 1.55 -8.87
CA LEU A 65 2.57 2.89 -8.28
C LEU A 65 2.02 3.99 -9.20
N LEU A 66 2.24 3.88 -10.52
CA LEU A 66 1.71 4.84 -11.49
C LEU A 66 0.19 4.72 -11.62
N SER A 67 -0.34 3.49 -11.72
CA SER A 67 -1.79 3.28 -11.86
C SER A 67 -2.58 3.85 -10.67
N VAL A 68 -2.08 3.71 -9.44
CA VAL A 68 -2.79 4.25 -8.27
C VAL A 68 -2.71 5.79 -8.18
N ASP A 69 -1.66 6.39 -8.72
CA ASP A 69 -1.52 7.85 -8.80
C ASP A 69 -2.52 8.45 -9.81
N GLU A 70 -2.66 7.80 -10.96
CA GLU A 70 -3.67 8.12 -11.98
C GLU A 70 -5.10 7.97 -11.42
N ASP A 71 -5.41 6.82 -10.80
CA ASP A 71 -6.74 6.55 -10.21
C ASP A 71 -7.10 7.58 -9.12
N SER A 72 -6.12 7.94 -8.28
CA SER A 72 -6.30 8.96 -7.24
C SER A 72 -6.60 10.34 -7.85
N SER A 73 -5.91 10.69 -8.92
CA SER A 73 -6.10 11.97 -9.63
C SER A 73 -7.48 12.06 -10.27
N ILE A 74 -7.96 10.96 -10.87
CA ILE A 74 -9.30 10.86 -11.46
C ILE A 74 -10.38 11.03 -10.38
N MET A 75 -10.26 10.33 -9.24
CA MET A 75 -11.25 10.42 -8.16
C MET A 75 -11.35 11.83 -7.53
N GLN A 76 -10.25 12.56 -7.46
CA GLN A 76 -10.26 13.95 -6.98
C GLN A 76 -10.97 14.89 -7.95
N GLN A 77 -10.80 14.71 -9.27
CA GLN A 77 -11.49 15.53 -10.28
C GLN A 77 -13.02 15.38 -10.19
N TYR A 78 -13.53 14.18 -9.95
CA TYR A 78 -14.97 13.95 -9.76
C TYR A 78 -15.53 14.51 -8.45
N SER A 79 -14.70 14.69 -7.42
CA SER A 79 -15.12 15.21 -6.12
C SER A 79 -15.22 16.74 -6.07
N THR A 80 -14.80 17.43 -7.14
CA THR A 80 -14.72 18.91 -7.21
C THR A 80 -15.76 19.52 -8.17
N SER A 81 -16.72 18.73 -8.67
CA SER A 81 -17.86 19.16 -9.49
C SER A 81 -19.18 19.06 -8.73
#